data_AF-A0AA37T8H9-F1
#
_entry.id   AF-A0AA37T8H9-F1
#
_cell.length_a   1.000
_cell.length_b   1.000
_cell.length_c   1.000
_cell.angle_alpha   90.00
_cell.angle_beta   90.00
_cell.angle_gamma   90.00
#
_symmetry.space_group_name_H-M   'P 1'
#
loop_
_entity.id
_entity.type
_entity.pdbx_description
1 polymer ?
#
loop_
_entity_poly.entity_id
_entity_poly.type
_entity_poly.pdbx_seq_one_letter_code
_entity_poly.pdbx_strand_id
1 'polypeptide(L)'
;MAALAAPSQAWQAHRPSAAPAPPGRSDSVTKAETAKLQDYLRRKFANNNIRLTAMKTGDSAEVFIGEESIGVIADDKEDGDDSFVFRMAILDIDLEEDA
;
A
#
# COMPACT_ATOMS: atom_id res chain seq x y z
N MET A 1 -44.68 -38.47 25.26
CA MET A 1 -44.48 -37.63 24.07
C MET A 1 -43.78 -36.35 24.52
N ALA A 2 -42.66 -36.03 23.88
CA ALA A 2 -41.78 -34.93 24.23
C ALA A 2 -42.30 -33.59 23.69
N ALA A 3 -41.98 -32.48 24.37
CA ALA A 3 -41.86 -31.17 23.74
C ALA A 3 -40.90 -30.29 24.57
N LEU A 4 -39.80 -29.92 23.94
CA LEU A 4 -38.80 -28.96 24.42
C LEU A 4 -39.38 -27.54 24.36
N ALA A 5 -39.10 -26.72 25.37
CA ALA A 5 -39.19 -25.26 25.27
C ALA A 5 -37.92 -24.65 25.89
N ALA A 6 -37.20 -23.88 25.07
CA ALA A 6 -35.88 -23.31 25.35
C ALA A 6 -35.91 -22.21 26.43
N PRO A 7 -34.80 -21.99 27.18
CA PRO A 7 -34.74 -20.91 28.14
C PRO A 7 -34.43 -19.56 27.47
N SER A 8 -35.10 -18.58 28.04
CA SER A 8 -35.07 -17.14 27.81
C SER A 8 -33.68 -16.53 28.00
N GLN A 9 -33.22 -15.78 26.99
CA GLN A 9 -32.75 -14.40 27.13
C GLN A 9 -31.80 -14.07 28.30
N ALA A 10 -30.52 -14.45 28.16
CA ALA A 10 -29.43 -13.98 29.03
C ALA A 10 -28.16 -13.66 28.21
N TRP A 11 -28.14 -12.48 27.56
CA TRP A 11 -26.94 -11.92 26.89
C TRP A 11 -26.75 -10.43 27.21
N GLN A 12 -27.27 -9.96 28.36
CA GLN A 12 -26.87 -8.64 28.89
C GLN A 12 -25.61 -8.79 29.73
N ALA A 13 -24.49 -9.03 29.06
CA ALA A 13 -23.17 -8.81 29.64
C ALA A 13 -22.56 -7.58 28.96
N HIS A 14 -22.46 -6.51 29.75
CA HIS A 14 -21.61 -5.35 29.60
C HIS A 14 -20.63 -5.41 28.41
N ARG A 15 -20.99 -4.79 27.29
CA ARG A 15 -20.02 -4.49 26.23
C ARG A 15 -19.16 -3.35 26.77
N PRO A 16 -17.84 -3.49 26.93
CA PRO A 16 -16.99 -2.33 27.15
C PRO A 16 -17.18 -1.41 25.94
N SER A 17 -17.35 -0.11 26.20
CA SER A 17 -17.39 0.92 25.17
C SER A 17 -16.16 0.74 24.30
N ALA A 18 -16.36 0.34 23.04
CA ALA A 18 -15.29 0.20 22.07
C ALA A 18 -14.56 1.54 22.01
N ALA A 19 -13.28 1.54 22.38
CA ALA A 19 -12.40 2.67 22.11
C ALA A 19 -12.53 3.03 20.62
N PRO A 20 -12.50 4.33 20.26
CA PRO A 20 -12.47 4.70 18.85
C PRO A 20 -11.26 3.99 18.22
N ALA A 21 -11.51 3.22 17.16
CA ALA A 21 -10.46 2.65 16.35
C ALA A 21 -9.45 3.77 16.00
N PRO A 22 -8.13 3.51 16.01
CA PRO A 22 -7.16 4.50 15.55
C PRO A 22 -7.60 4.98 14.16
N PRO A 23 -7.47 6.29 13.85
CA PRO A 23 -7.88 6.80 12.55
C PRO A 23 -7.20 5.93 11.49
N GLY A 24 -8.01 5.24 10.68
CA GLY A 24 -7.53 4.43 9.57
C GLY A 24 -6.54 5.27 8.79
N ARG A 25 -5.29 4.80 8.75
CA ARG A 25 -4.21 5.51 8.07
C ARG A 25 -4.63 5.60 6.61
N SER A 26 -4.91 6.83 6.15
CA SER A 26 -5.47 7.14 4.83
C SER A 26 -4.95 6.19 3.76
N ASP A 27 -5.88 5.54 3.04
CA ASP A 27 -5.68 4.49 2.02
C ASP A 27 -4.95 4.98 0.75
N SER A 28 -3.93 5.82 0.92
CA SER A 28 -3.23 6.49 -0.17
C SER A 28 -1.75 6.53 0.16
N VAL A 29 -0.91 6.19 -0.82
CA VAL A 29 0.51 6.56 -0.92
C VAL A 29 0.63 8.06 -0.69
N THR A 30 0.89 8.40 0.55
CA THR A 30 1.06 9.78 0.97
C THR A 30 2.37 10.33 0.41
N LYS A 31 2.48 11.65 0.36
CA LYS A 31 3.75 12.33 0.06
C LYS A 31 4.89 11.86 0.97
N ALA A 32 4.56 11.50 2.22
CA ALA A 32 5.52 10.97 3.18
C ALA A 32 5.99 9.54 2.83
N GLU A 33 5.09 8.65 2.42
CA GLU A 33 5.44 7.31 1.94
C GLU A 33 6.24 7.37 0.64
N THR A 34 5.86 8.24 -0.29
CA THR A 34 6.60 8.47 -1.53
C THR A 34 8.06 8.85 -1.24
N ALA A 35 8.31 9.73 -0.28
CA ALA A 35 9.66 10.11 0.12
C ALA A 35 10.44 8.94 0.74
N LYS A 36 9.80 8.14 1.61
CA LYS A 36 10.43 6.95 2.20
C LYS A 36 10.79 5.92 1.14
N LEU A 37 9.89 5.66 0.19
CA LEU A 37 10.09 4.75 -0.92
C LEU A 37 11.24 5.22 -1.82
N GLN A 38 11.31 6.51 -2.12
CA GLN A 38 12.39 7.08 -2.91
C GLN A 38 13.74 6.87 -2.22
N ASP A 39 13.85 7.21 -0.95
CA ASP A 39 15.08 7.04 -0.19
C ASP A 39 15.48 5.56 -0.05
N TYR A 40 14.50 4.67 0.09
CA TYR A 40 14.71 3.23 0.08
C TYR A 40 15.30 2.76 -1.26
N LEU A 41 14.69 3.13 -2.39
CA LEU A 41 15.16 2.73 -3.72
C LEU A 41 16.55 3.31 -4.05
N ARG A 42 16.80 4.57 -3.69
CA ARG A 42 18.13 5.19 -3.86
C ARG A 42 19.23 4.42 -3.13
N ARG A 43 18.97 4.02 -1.88
CA ARG A 43 19.91 3.19 -1.10
C ARG A 43 20.03 1.77 -1.67
N LYS A 44 18.90 1.16 -2.07
CA LYS A 44 18.86 -0.22 -2.54
C LYS A 44 19.62 -0.41 -3.86
N PHE A 45 19.49 0.54 -4.78
CA PHE A 45 20.13 0.53 -6.09
C PHE A 45 21.43 1.35 -6.15
N ALA A 46 21.85 1.95 -5.04
CA ALA A 46 22.97 2.89 -4.99
C ALA A 46 22.89 4.00 -6.06
N ASN A 47 21.67 4.42 -6.41
CA ASN A 47 21.39 5.38 -7.48
C ASN A 47 20.58 6.55 -6.95
N ASN A 48 21.26 7.69 -6.76
CA ASN A 48 20.63 8.93 -6.27
C ASN A 48 19.75 9.64 -7.31
N ASN A 49 19.81 9.23 -8.58
CA ASN A 49 19.02 9.81 -9.66
C ASN A 49 17.56 9.28 -9.69
N ILE A 50 17.24 8.29 -8.85
CA ILE A 50 15.86 7.80 -8.73
C ILE A 50 14.97 8.89 -8.13
N ARG A 51 13.84 9.17 -8.77
CA ARG A 51 12.82 10.13 -8.33
C ARG A 51 11.46 9.47 -8.34
N LEU A 52 10.68 9.66 -7.28
CA LEU A 52 9.29 9.18 -7.25
C LEU A 52 8.32 10.34 -7.32
N THR A 53 7.23 10.15 -8.06
CA THR A 53 6.13 11.10 -8.15
C THR A 53 4.82 10.39 -7.81
N ALA A 54 4.14 10.86 -6.77
CA ALA A 54 2.82 10.34 -6.41
C ALA A 54 1.82 10.62 -7.54
N MET A 55 1.00 9.63 -7.89
CA MET A 55 -0.05 9.76 -8.88
C MET A 55 -1.30 10.40 -8.25
N LYS A 56 -2.16 11.01 -9.09
CA LYS A 56 -3.37 11.72 -8.63
C LYS A 56 -4.38 10.82 -7.92
N THR A 57 -4.42 9.55 -8.27
CA THR A 57 -5.34 8.56 -7.70
C THR A 57 -4.97 8.21 -6.25
N GLY A 58 -3.74 8.55 -5.82
CA GLY A 58 -3.30 8.49 -4.43
C GLY A 58 -2.83 7.11 -3.96
N ASP A 59 -3.12 6.06 -4.71
CA ASP A 59 -2.84 4.65 -4.47
C ASP A 59 -1.58 4.13 -5.21
N SER A 60 -0.92 5.01 -5.97
CA SER A 60 0.29 4.65 -6.73
C SER A 60 1.28 5.81 -6.87
N ALA A 61 2.54 5.48 -7.08
CA ALA A 61 3.63 6.40 -7.38
C ALA A 61 4.43 5.92 -8.58
N GLU A 62 4.76 6.82 -9.49
CA GLU A 62 5.60 6.54 -10.64
C GLU A 62 7.08 6.77 -10.31
N VAL A 63 7.94 5.87 -10.79
CA VAL A 63 9.38 5.85 -10.51
C VAL A 63 10.13 6.27 -11.77
N PHE A 64 11.01 7.25 -11.62
CA PHE A 64 11.79 7.82 -12.70
C PHE A 64 13.30 7.69 -12.42
N ILE A 65 14.09 7.57 -13.47
CA ILE A 65 15.54 7.82 -13.47
C ILE A 65 15.80 8.94 -14.47
N GLY A 66 16.25 10.11 -13.99
CA GLY A 66 16.35 11.30 -14.85
C GLY A 66 14.96 11.74 -15.34
N GLU A 67 14.75 11.70 -16.65
CA GLU A 67 13.47 12.04 -17.32
C GLU A 67 12.68 10.80 -17.76
N GLU A 68 13.23 9.60 -17.57
CA GLU A 68 12.65 8.34 -18.01
C GLU A 68 11.82 7.67 -16.90
N SER A 69 10.64 7.16 -17.24
CA SER A 69 9.78 6.38 -16.34
C SER A 69 10.17 4.91 -16.40
N ILE A 70 10.64 4.36 -15.29
CA ILE A 70 11.14 2.98 -15.20
C ILE A 70 10.15 2.04 -14.52
N GLY A 71 9.03 2.53 -14.01
CA GLY A 71 8.03 1.68 -13.38
C GLY A 71 7.08 2.41 -12.44
N VAL A 72 6.19 1.63 -11.84
CA VAL A 72 5.14 2.12 -10.94
C VAL A 72 5.17 1.32 -9.64
N ILE A 73 5.05 2.01 -8.52
CA ILE A 73 4.81 1.43 -7.21
C ILE A 73 3.33 1.61 -6.89
N ALA A 74 2.66 0.53 -6.53
CA ALA A 74 1.30 0.57 -6.00
C ALA A 74 1.29 0.15 -4.53
N ASP A 75 0.38 0.72 -3.76
CA ASP A 75 0.05 0.25 -2.43
C ASP A 75 -0.62 -1.14 -2.52
N ASP A 76 -0.17 -2.09 -1.72
CA ASP A 76 -0.70 -3.45 -1.65
C ASP A 76 -1.00 -3.78 -0.19
N LYS A 77 -2.10 -3.23 0.32
CA LYS A 77 -2.52 -3.45 1.70
C LYS A 77 -3.29 -4.74 1.81
N GLU A 78 -2.59 -5.81 2.13
CA GLU A 78 -3.20 -7.05 2.59
C GLU A 78 -3.10 -7.14 4.12
N ASP A 79 -4.24 -7.32 4.79
CA ASP A 79 -4.35 -7.67 6.22
C ASP A 79 -3.70 -6.73 7.25
N GLY A 80 -3.51 -5.45 6.90
CA GLY A 80 -3.09 -4.41 7.85
C GLY A 80 -1.60 -4.10 7.87
N ASP A 81 -0.81 -4.75 7.02
CA ASP A 81 0.59 -4.41 6.79
C ASP A 81 0.74 -3.43 5.62
N ASP A 82 1.57 -2.39 5.80
CA ASP A 82 1.94 -1.46 4.73
C ASP A 82 2.92 -2.16 3.76
N SER A 83 2.40 -2.86 2.75
CA SER A 83 3.19 -3.47 1.68
C SER A 83 3.07 -2.68 0.38
N PHE A 84 4.15 -2.65 -0.41
CA PHE A 84 4.20 -1.92 -1.67
C PHE A 84 4.74 -2.83 -2.76
N VAL A 85 4.10 -2.81 -3.94
CA VAL A 85 4.53 -3.60 -5.09
C VAL A 85 5.15 -2.68 -6.12
N PHE A 86 6.41 -2.93 -6.49
CA PHE A 86 7.08 -2.25 -7.60
C PHE A 86 6.96 -3.08 -8.88
N ARG A 87 6.38 -2.49 -9.92
CA ARG A 87 6.24 -3.07 -11.26
C ARG A 87 7.08 -2.27 -12.24
N MET A 88 8.07 -2.93 -12.81
CA MET A 88 8.89 -2.42 -13.92
C MET A 88 8.50 -3.18 -15.18
N ALA A 89 7.98 -2.47 -16.17
CA ALA A 89 7.77 -3.03 -17.50
C ALA A 89 9.07 -2.86 -18.27
N ILE A 90 9.56 -3.94 -18.88
CA ILE A 90 10.69 -3.92 -19.81
C ILE A 90 10.09 -4.25 -21.17
N LEU A 91 10.19 -3.32 -22.11
CA LEU A 91 9.69 -3.47 -23.47
C LEU A 91 10.86 -3.81 -24.41
N ASP A 92 10.55 -4.44 -25.55
CA ASP A 92 11.57 -4.78 -26.54
C ASP A 92 12.34 -3.54 -27.00
N ILE A 93 11.67 -2.39 -27.13
CA ILE A 93 12.29 -1.10 -27.49
C ILE A 93 13.34 -0.63 -26.47
N ASP A 94 13.17 -0.94 -25.19
CA ASP A 94 14.09 -0.55 -24.13
C ASP A 94 15.37 -1.41 -24.17
N LEU A 95 15.29 -2.59 -24.80
CA LEU A 95 16.42 -3.50 -25.02
C LEU A 95 17.19 -3.19 -26.30
N GLU A 96 16.57 -2.47 -27.24
CA GLU A 96 17.15 -2.09 -28.54
C GLU A 96 17.98 -0.80 -28.47
N GLU A 97 17.89 -0.02 -27.39
CA GLU A 97 18.57 1.29 -27.25
C GLU A 97 20.08 1.19 -26.90
N ASP A 98 20.57 -0.01 -26.56
CA ASP A 98 21.96 -0.27 -26.13
C ASP A 98 22.70 -1.30 -27.01
N ALA A 99 22.51 -1.25 -28.35
CA ALA A 99 23.28 -2.05 -29.32
C ALA A 99 24.33 -1.24 -30.11
#